data_AF-A0A5J4KXS1-F1
#
_entry.id   AF-A0A5J4KXS1-F1
#
_cell.length_a   1.000
_cell.length_b   1.000
_cell.length_c   1.000
_cell.angle_alpha   90.00
_cell.angle_beta   90.00
_cell.angle_gamma   90.00
#
_symmetry.space_group_name_H-M   'P 1'
#
loop_
_entity.id
_entity.type
_entity.pdbx_description
1 polymer ?
#
loop_
_entity_poly.entity_id
_entity_poly.type
_entity_poly.pdbx_seq_one_letter_code
_entity_poly.pdbx_strand_id
1 'polypeptide(L)'
;MNSAFRDVIFVNDMTLLRAWLLALVIAIIGANLIEDIGLMGDDGLRRQAFAPIAAIIGGYVFGLGIVMAGGCGSGVLYKQGEGQFAATIATFGFGVGLISTMHGPLKPISQFLKSYKVSFGEGENAITSPALWDVFGGPSVKWIVIAVIAAIIIPVVLKGKPFAKGPKKGWSWSVGGALIGVVVILAWWASYYWGGQARGLSFSGPLSDFLMFILVGNSNAPFDPMFRILGIGVATWSALYVVGVPLGAYISSKGLGEFKLTAPRDPNELVRVFLGGLVMGFGGAVAGG
;
A
#
# COMPACT_ATOMS: atom_id res chain seq x y z
N MET A 1 10.40 -0.14 -0.83
CA MET A 1 10.39 0.42 -2.21
C MET A 1 11.31 1.63 -2.30
N ASN A 2 11.12 2.67 -1.48
CA ASN A 2 12.01 3.85 -1.42
C ASN A 2 13.51 3.50 -1.31
N SER A 3 13.89 2.57 -0.42
CA SER A 3 15.29 2.15 -0.29
C SER A 3 15.81 1.38 -1.52
N ALA A 4 14.95 0.72 -2.29
CA ALA A 4 15.38 -0.04 -3.46
C ALA A 4 16.01 0.86 -4.52
N PHE A 5 15.41 2.02 -4.82
CA PHE A 5 15.98 2.98 -5.77
C PHE A 5 17.27 3.60 -5.24
N ARG A 6 17.33 3.92 -3.94
CA ARG A 6 18.56 4.40 -3.30
C ARG A 6 19.68 3.37 -3.44
N ASP A 7 19.41 2.11 -3.11
CA ASP A 7 20.42 1.06 -3.08
C ASP A 7 20.93 0.75 -4.50
N VAL A 8 20.07 0.86 -5.52
CA VAL A 8 20.48 0.75 -6.92
C VAL A 8 21.45 1.86 -7.33
N ILE A 9 21.17 3.11 -6.96
CA ILE A 9 21.97 4.27 -7.40
C ILE A 9 23.25 4.41 -6.58
N PHE A 10 23.17 4.24 -5.26
CA PHE A 10 24.26 4.57 -4.34
C PHE A 10 25.04 3.35 -3.84
N VAL A 11 24.41 2.18 -3.79
CA VAL A 11 25.01 0.95 -3.24
C VAL A 11 25.28 -0.09 -4.34
N ASN A 12 24.80 0.15 -5.57
CA ASN A 12 24.80 -0.80 -6.68
C ASN A 12 24.15 -2.16 -6.34
N ASP A 13 23.20 -2.17 -5.40
CA ASP A 13 22.46 -3.37 -5.02
C ASP A 13 21.06 -3.40 -5.63
N MET A 14 20.83 -4.36 -6.52
CA MET A 14 19.56 -4.57 -7.24
C MET A 14 18.63 -5.55 -6.52
N THR A 15 19.02 -6.11 -5.37
CA THR A 15 18.31 -7.21 -4.69
C THR A 15 16.89 -6.80 -4.30
N LEU A 16 16.72 -5.66 -3.62
CA LEU A 16 15.41 -5.15 -3.21
C LEU A 16 14.55 -4.75 -4.42
N LEU A 17 15.17 -4.17 -5.46
CA LEU A 17 14.47 -3.80 -6.68
C LEU A 17 13.92 -5.06 -7.38
N ARG A 18 14.72 -6.12 -7.51
CA ARG A 18 14.31 -7.38 -8.13
C ARG A 18 13.21 -8.10 -7.35
N ALA A 19 13.28 -8.09 -6.02
CA ALA A 19 12.23 -8.65 -5.16
C ALA A 19 10.89 -7.92 -5.37
N TRP A 20 10.94 -6.58 -5.43
CA TRP A 20 9.77 -5.76 -5.70
C TRP A 20 9.21 -5.97 -7.10
N LEU A 21 10.06 -5.99 -8.13
CA LEU A 21 9.68 -6.24 -9.52
C LEU A 21 9.03 -7.62 -9.69
N LEU A 22 9.57 -8.65 -9.02
CA LEU A 22 8.98 -9.99 -9.01
C LEU A 22 7.59 -9.99 -8.37
N ALA A 23 7.45 -9.35 -7.19
CA ALA A 23 6.15 -9.21 -6.53
C ALA A 23 5.14 -8.47 -7.41
N LEU A 24 5.59 -7.42 -8.10
CA LEU A 24 4.76 -6.62 -9.01
C LEU A 24 4.27 -7.44 -10.20
N VAL A 25 5.13 -8.19 -10.89
CA VAL A 25 4.73 -9.02 -12.04
C VAL A 25 3.73 -10.09 -11.61
N ILE A 26 3.98 -10.76 -10.48
CA ILE A 26 3.06 -11.77 -9.93
C ILE A 26 1.72 -11.11 -9.59
N ALA A 27 1.73 -9.96 -8.93
CA ALA A 27 0.50 -9.24 -8.58
C ALA A 27 -0.29 -8.78 -9.82
N ILE A 28 0.37 -8.24 -10.86
CA ILE A 28 -0.28 -7.83 -12.10
C ILE A 28 -0.96 -9.02 -12.77
N ILE A 29 -0.23 -10.11 -13.00
CA ILE A 29 -0.76 -11.28 -13.70
C ILE A 29 -1.87 -11.92 -12.87
N GLY A 30 -1.62 -12.15 -11.58
CA GLY A 30 -2.56 -12.86 -10.71
C GLY A 30 -3.83 -12.09 -10.40
N ALA A 31 -3.76 -10.77 -10.17
CA ALA A 31 -4.96 -9.97 -9.92
C ALA A 31 -5.87 -9.89 -11.16
N ASN A 32 -5.28 -9.70 -12.35
CA ASN A 32 -6.04 -9.69 -13.60
C ASN A 32 -6.59 -11.06 -13.99
N LEU A 33 -5.88 -12.15 -13.63
CA LEU A 33 -6.37 -13.50 -13.83
C LEU A 33 -7.58 -13.78 -12.92
N ILE A 34 -7.51 -13.45 -11.63
CA ILE A 34 -8.62 -13.65 -10.69
C ILE A 34 -9.85 -12.80 -11.08
N GLU A 35 -9.63 -11.59 -11.61
CA GLU A 35 -10.71 -10.78 -12.20
C GLU A 35 -11.38 -11.51 -13.38
N ASP A 36 -10.61 -12.04 -14.33
CA ASP A 36 -11.15 -12.74 -15.50
C ASP A 36 -11.89 -14.05 -15.15
N ILE A 37 -11.52 -14.72 -14.05
CA ILE A 37 -12.21 -15.93 -13.56
C ILE A 37 -13.52 -15.55 -12.83
N GLY A 38 -13.82 -14.26 -12.64
CA GLY A 38 -15.05 -13.79 -11.98
C GLY A 38 -15.02 -13.91 -10.45
N LEU A 39 -13.85 -14.13 -9.85
CA LEU A 39 -13.69 -14.30 -8.40
C LEU A 39 -13.62 -12.96 -7.63
N MET A 40 -13.91 -11.84 -8.29
CA MET A 40 -13.92 -10.49 -7.72
C MET A 40 -15.28 -9.79 -7.82
N GLY A 41 -16.32 -10.49 -8.29
CA GLY A 41 -17.66 -9.93 -8.50
C GLY A 41 -17.76 -8.99 -9.70
N ASP A 42 -18.95 -8.41 -9.89
CA ASP A 42 -19.27 -7.56 -11.04
C ASP A 42 -18.51 -6.21 -11.04
N ASP A 43 -18.08 -5.75 -9.86
CA ASP A 43 -17.33 -4.50 -9.69
C ASP A 43 -15.85 -4.61 -10.13
N GLY A 44 -15.32 -5.84 -10.26
CA GLY A 44 -13.97 -6.12 -10.74
C GLY A 44 -12.84 -5.48 -9.92
N LEU A 45 -11.69 -5.25 -10.55
CA LEU A 45 -10.56 -4.58 -9.90
C LEU A 45 -10.87 -3.10 -9.66
N ARG A 46 -10.99 -2.70 -8.39
CA ARG A 46 -11.13 -1.28 -8.03
C ARG A 46 -9.85 -0.48 -8.35
N ARG A 47 -9.91 0.27 -9.45
CA ARG A 47 -8.86 1.21 -9.85
C ARG A 47 -9.12 2.58 -9.24
N GLN A 48 -8.04 3.30 -8.94
CA GLN A 48 -8.13 4.64 -8.40
C GLN A 48 -8.40 5.64 -9.53
N ALA A 49 -9.26 6.63 -9.27
CA ALA A 49 -9.53 7.68 -10.23
C ALA A 49 -8.25 8.47 -10.58
N PHE A 50 -8.07 8.80 -11.85
CA PHE A 50 -6.86 9.48 -12.31
C PHE A 50 -6.95 10.99 -12.05
N ALA A 51 -6.34 11.42 -10.93
CA ALA A 51 -6.22 12.82 -10.53
C ALA A 51 -4.73 13.23 -10.53
N PRO A 52 -4.15 13.62 -11.67
CA PRO A 52 -2.70 13.77 -11.81
C PRO A 52 -2.12 14.84 -10.89
N ILE A 53 -2.80 15.98 -10.71
CA ILE A 53 -2.34 17.06 -9.82
C ILE A 53 -2.28 16.58 -8.37
N ALA A 54 -3.35 15.92 -7.90
CA ALA A 54 -3.40 15.35 -6.55
C ALA A 54 -2.34 14.25 -6.36
N ALA A 55 -2.13 13.40 -7.37
CA ALA A 55 -1.13 12.33 -7.32
C ALA A 55 0.30 12.88 -7.26
N ILE A 56 0.63 13.91 -8.05
CA ILE A 56 1.97 14.52 -8.07
C ILE A 56 2.24 15.25 -6.75
N ILE A 57 1.36 16.17 -6.34
CA ILE A 57 1.54 16.98 -5.14
C ILE A 57 1.48 16.09 -3.90
N GLY A 58 0.44 15.25 -3.80
CA GLY A 58 0.26 14.32 -2.68
C GLY A 58 1.40 13.33 -2.58
N GLY A 59 1.84 12.74 -3.70
CA GLY A 59 2.94 11.78 -3.74
C GLY A 59 4.29 12.41 -3.36
N TYR A 60 4.56 13.64 -3.79
CA TYR A 60 5.76 14.38 -3.39
C TYR A 60 5.78 14.67 -1.89
N VAL A 61 4.68 15.21 -1.35
CA VAL A 61 4.55 15.50 0.08
C VAL A 61 4.61 14.22 0.91
N PHE A 62 3.97 13.14 0.45
CA PHE A 62 4.06 11.81 1.04
C PHE A 62 5.52 11.35 1.14
N GLY A 63 6.29 11.49 0.05
CA GLY A 63 7.72 11.16 0.00
C GLY A 63 8.56 11.92 1.02
N LEU A 64 8.32 13.23 1.20
CA LEU A 64 8.98 14.02 2.24
C LEU A 64 8.65 13.48 3.64
N GLY A 65 7.38 13.15 3.88
CA GLY A 65 6.92 12.51 5.10
C GLY A 65 7.63 11.18 5.40
N ILE A 66 7.77 10.30 4.39
CA ILE A 66 8.50 9.01 4.52
C ILE A 66 9.92 9.23 5.05
N VAL A 67 10.64 10.21 4.50
CA VAL A 67 12.04 10.47 4.87
C VAL A 67 12.13 11.00 6.31
N MET A 68 11.20 11.85 6.73
CA MET A 68 11.15 12.36 8.10
C MET A 68 10.70 11.29 9.11
N ALA A 69 9.75 10.43 8.73
CA ALA A 69 9.21 9.36 9.57
C ALA A 69 10.13 8.13 9.69
N GLY A 70 11.12 7.97 8.81
CA GLY A 70 12.00 6.80 8.78
C GLY A 70 11.33 5.53 8.27
N GLY A 71 10.21 5.65 7.54
CA GLY A 71 9.45 4.52 7.00
C GLY A 71 8.26 4.97 6.14
N CYS A 72 7.87 4.13 5.17
CA CYS A 72 6.60 4.30 4.45
C CYS A 72 5.43 3.76 5.28
N GLY A 73 4.18 3.95 4.81
CA GLY A 73 2.98 3.47 5.53
C GLY A 73 3.05 2.00 5.98
N SER A 74 3.51 1.11 5.11
CA SER A 74 3.76 -0.30 5.50
C SER A 74 4.95 -0.46 6.44
N GLY A 75 6.00 0.33 6.19
CA GLY A 75 7.23 0.38 6.97
C GLY A 75 7.02 0.72 8.44
N VAL A 76 6.27 1.78 8.69
CA VAL A 76 5.97 2.21 10.07
C VAL A 76 5.07 1.21 10.79
N LEU A 77 4.24 0.43 10.08
CA LEU A 77 3.41 -0.62 10.67
C LEU A 77 4.19 -1.88 11.02
N TYR A 78 4.94 -2.49 10.09
CA TYR A 78 5.65 -3.73 10.41
C TYR A 78 6.76 -3.51 11.44
N LYS A 79 7.46 -2.35 11.42
CA LYS A 79 8.54 -2.03 12.37
C LYS A 79 8.06 -1.92 13.81
N GLN A 80 6.77 -1.61 14.04
CA GLN A 80 6.19 -1.68 15.39
C GLN A 80 6.23 -3.11 15.93
N GLY A 81 5.93 -4.10 15.08
CA GLY A 81 6.02 -5.51 15.41
C GLY A 81 7.45 -5.97 15.73
N GLU A 82 8.46 -5.32 15.15
CA GLU A 82 9.88 -5.58 15.45
C GLU A 82 10.35 -4.96 16.78
N GLY A 83 9.53 -4.08 17.39
CA GLY A 83 9.82 -3.40 18.65
C GLY A 83 10.33 -1.97 18.52
N GLN A 84 10.26 -1.34 17.34
CA GLN A 84 10.73 0.04 17.14
C GLN A 84 9.70 1.06 17.63
N PHE A 85 9.94 1.70 18.77
CA PHE A 85 9.00 2.67 19.36
C PHE A 85 8.79 3.91 18.50
N ALA A 86 9.82 4.38 17.80
CA ALA A 86 9.72 5.51 16.87
C ALA A 86 8.70 5.25 15.75
N ALA A 87 8.58 4.00 15.28
CA ALA A 87 7.63 3.60 14.25
C ALA A 87 6.17 3.68 14.75
N THR A 88 5.94 3.42 16.04
CA THR A 88 4.64 3.62 16.69
C THR A 88 4.25 5.08 16.68
N ILE A 89 5.17 5.97 17.09
CA ILE A 89 4.94 7.43 17.08
C ILE A 89 4.71 7.95 15.66
N ALA A 90 5.50 7.49 14.68
CA ALA A 90 5.29 7.81 13.28
C ALA A 90 3.90 7.37 12.77
N THR A 91 3.42 6.21 13.22
CA THR A 91 2.10 5.68 12.83
C THR A 91 0.97 6.47 13.45
N PHE A 92 1.10 6.94 14.70
CA PHE A 92 0.14 7.87 15.28
C PHE A 92 0.08 9.18 14.49
N GLY A 93 1.24 9.78 14.16
CA GLY A 93 1.29 10.97 13.30
C GLY A 93 0.65 10.71 11.94
N PHE A 94 0.95 9.56 11.33
CA PHE A 94 0.37 9.14 10.05
C PHE A 94 -1.16 9.05 10.10
N GLY A 95 -1.68 8.40 11.12
CA GLY A 95 -3.11 8.28 11.39
C GLY A 95 -3.81 9.63 11.60
N VAL A 96 -3.24 10.51 12.43
CA VAL A 96 -3.78 11.85 12.67
C VAL A 96 -3.81 12.67 11.37
N GLY A 97 -2.74 12.59 10.56
CA GLY A 97 -2.67 13.27 9.27
C GLY A 97 -3.74 12.76 8.29
N LEU A 98 -3.97 11.44 8.25
CA LEU A 98 -5.02 10.83 7.43
C LEU A 98 -6.41 11.28 7.86
N ILE A 99 -6.75 11.15 9.15
CA ILE A 99 -8.07 11.54 9.67
C ILE A 99 -8.32 13.03 9.45
N SER A 100 -7.32 13.88 9.73
CA SER A 100 -7.44 15.33 9.53
C SER A 100 -7.70 15.70 8.07
N THR A 101 -7.22 14.90 7.13
CA THR A 101 -7.35 15.13 5.69
C THR A 101 -8.57 14.47 5.06
N MET A 102 -9.00 13.31 5.57
CA MET A 102 -10.16 12.58 5.03
C MET A 102 -11.47 12.99 5.70
N HIS A 103 -11.45 13.24 7.01
CA HIS A 103 -12.63 13.52 7.84
C HIS A 103 -12.59 14.91 8.49
N GLY A 104 -11.39 15.50 8.63
CA GLY A 104 -11.17 16.73 9.37
C GLY A 104 -11.07 18.00 8.50
N PRO A 105 -10.39 19.04 9.02
CA PRO A 105 -10.39 20.38 8.45
C PRO A 105 -9.61 20.50 7.13
N LEU A 106 -8.72 19.55 6.81
CA LEU A 106 -7.93 19.57 5.57
C LEU A 106 -8.68 18.90 4.39
N LYS A 107 -9.88 18.37 4.63
CA LYS A 107 -10.73 17.76 3.60
C LYS A 107 -11.02 18.68 2.41
N PRO A 108 -11.34 19.97 2.57
CA PRO A 108 -11.61 20.86 1.42
C PRO A 108 -10.38 21.00 0.50
N ILE A 109 -9.17 21.01 1.07
CA ILE A 109 -7.92 21.09 0.31
C ILE A 109 -7.72 19.80 -0.49
N SER A 110 -7.91 18.64 0.15
CA SER A 110 -7.82 17.34 -0.54
C SER A 110 -8.84 17.22 -1.66
N GLN A 111 -10.08 17.66 -1.43
CA GLN A 111 -11.14 17.66 -2.45
C GLN A 111 -10.86 18.63 -3.59
N PHE A 112 -10.34 19.83 -3.30
CA PHE A 112 -9.93 20.79 -4.32
C PHE A 112 -8.85 20.22 -5.23
N LEU A 113 -7.79 19.62 -4.67
CA LEU A 113 -6.74 19.00 -5.46
C LEU A 113 -7.26 17.80 -6.28
N LYS A 114 -8.18 17.02 -5.71
CA LYS A 114 -8.81 15.87 -6.39
C LYS A 114 -9.92 16.26 -7.39
N SER A 115 -10.33 17.53 -7.43
CA SER A 115 -11.36 17.99 -8.38
C SER A 115 -10.83 18.00 -9.82
N TYR A 116 -9.52 18.17 -9.99
CA TYR A 116 -8.82 18.07 -11.26
C TYR A 116 -8.63 16.60 -11.69
N LYS A 117 -9.75 15.92 -11.95
CA LYS A 117 -9.76 14.57 -12.50
C LYS A 117 -9.62 14.63 -14.01
N VAL A 118 -8.84 13.72 -14.55
CA VAL A 118 -8.77 13.48 -15.98
C VAL A 118 -9.44 12.14 -16.26
N SER A 119 -10.48 12.18 -17.08
CA SER A 119 -11.18 11.00 -17.58
C SER A 119 -10.86 10.80 -19.05
N PHE A 120 -10.77 9.53 -19.47
CA PHE A 120 -10.55 9.18 -20.87
C PHE A 120 -11.89 8.84 -21.54
N GLY A 121 -12.22 9.53 -22.64
CA GLY A 121 -13.51 9.44 -23.33
C GLY A 121 -14.40 10.68 -23.12
N GLU A 122 -15.44 10.82 -23.95
CA GLU A 122 -16.43 11.91 -23.87
C GLU A 122 -17.82 11.34 -23.52
N GLY A 123 -18.60 12.07 -22.70
CA GLY A 123 -19.98 11.71 -22.35
C GLY A 123 -20.13 10.63 -21.26
N GLU A 124 -21.22 9.85 -21.31
CA GLU A 124 -21.57 8.82 -20.30
C GLU A 124 -20.57 7.65 -20.21
N ASN A 125 -19.68 7.48 -21.19
CA ASN A 125 -18.67 6.43 -21.25
C ASN A 125 -17.27 6.88 -20.76
N ALA A 126 -17.18 8.05 -20.11
CA ALA A 126 -15.90 8.58 -19.63
C ALA A 126 -15.28 7.66 -18.57
N ILE A 127 -14.14 7.04 -18.90
CA ILE A 127 -13.39 6.18 -18.00
C ILE A 127 -12.62 7.08 -17.03
N THR A 128 -13.12 7.15 -15.80
CA THR A 128 -12.51 7.95 -14.72
C THR A 128 -11.31 7.27 -14.07
N SER A 129 -11.12 5.96 -14.30
CA SER A 129 -10.02 5.14 -13.77
C SER A 129 -9.32 4.37 -14.90
N PRO A 130 -8.64 5.08 -15.81
CA PRO A 130 -8.02 4.50 -17.00
C PRO A 130 -6.93 3.48 -16.63
N ALA A 131 -6.95 2.33 -17.27
CA ALA A 131 -5.79 1.44 -17.32
C ALA A 131 -5.00 1.66 -18.61
N LEU A 132 -3.79 1.11 -18.64
CA LEU A 132 -2.88 1.31 -19.76
C LEU A 132 -3.46 0.77 -21.08
N TRP A 133 -4.22 -0.33 -21.03
CA TRP A 133 -4.90 -0.87 -22.21
C TRP A 133 -6.05 0.00 -22.74
N ASP A 134 -6.69 0.83 -21.90
CA ASP A 134 -7.73 1.77 -22.35
C ASP A 134 -7.15 2.86 -23.27
N VAL A 135 -5.84 3.12 -23.18
CA VAL A 135 -5.10 4.04 -24.07
C VAL A 135 -4.71 3.39 -25.40
N PHE A 136 -4.45 2.07 -25.41
CA PHE A 136 -3.87 1.36 -26.57
C PHE A 136 -4.86 0.56 -27.42
N GLY A 137 -6.13 0.46 -27.03
CA GLY A 137 -7.13 -0.28 -27.81
C GLY A 137 -8.27 -0.92 -27.04
N GLY A 138 -8.37 -0.68 -25.72
CA GLY A 138 -9.44 -1.19 -24.86
C GLY A 138 -9.16 -2.55 -24.23
N PRO A 139 -10.18 -3.20 -23.63
CA PRO A 139 -10.01 -4.45 -22.88
C PRO A 139 -9.47 -5.64 -23.71
N SER A 140 -9.67 -5.62 -25.03
CA SER A 140 -9.18 -6.67 -25.95
C SER A 140 -7.65 -6.79 -25.97
N VAL A 141 -6.92 -5.70 -25.70
CA VAL A 141 -5.44 -5.69 -25.66
C VAL A 141 -4.88 -5.84 -24.24
N LYS A 142 -5.73 -6.06 -23.22
CA LYS A 142 -5.36 -6.20 -21.80
C LYS A 142 -4.17 -7.15 -21.60
N TRP A 143 -4.27 -8.38 -22.10
CA TRP A 143 -3.23 -9.40 -21.94
C TRP A 143 -1.97 -9.13 -22.76
N ILE A 144 -2.09 -8.45 -23.90
CA ILE A 144 -0.94 -8.04 -24.72
C ILE A 144 -0.11 -7.00 -23.96
N VAL A 145 -0.77 -5.99 -23.38
CA VAL A 145 -0.10 -4.95 -22.58
C VAL A 145 0.58 -5.56 -21.35
N ILE A 146 -0.11 -6.46 -20.64
CA ILE A 146 0.47 -7.19 -19.49
C ILE A 146 1.69 -8.01 -19.93
N ALA A 147 1.61 -8.72 -21.06
CA ALA A 147 2.71 -9.52 -21.58
C ALA A 147 3.93 -8.67 -21.95
N VAL A 148 3.73 -7.49 -22.55
CA VAL A 148 4.83 -6.55 -22.88
C VAL A 148 5.51 -6.04 -21.60
N ILE A 149 4.74 -5.62 -20.60
CA ILE A 149 5.29 -5.17 -19.31
C ILE A 149 6.06 -6.31 -18.62
N ALA A 150 5.50 -7.51 -18.59
CA ALA A 150 6.16 -8.68 -18.02
C ALA A 150 7.45 -9.03 -18.78
N ALA A 151 7.45 -8.95 -20.12
CA ALA A 151 8.63 -9.20 -20.94
C ALA A 151 9.78 -8.21 -20.68
N ILE A 152 9.48 -6.99 -20.25
CA ILE A 152 10.50 -6.00 -19.83
C ILE A 152 11.05 -6.33 -18.44
N ILE A 153 10.18 -6.71 -17.50
CA ILE A 153 10.55 -6.90 -16.09
C ILE A 153 11.24 -8.26 -15.85
N ILE A 154 10.74 -9.34 -16.43
CA ILE A 154 11.23 -10.72 -16.19
C ILE A 154 12.73 -10.85 -16.45
N PRO A 155 13.32 -10.32 -17.54
CA PRO A 155 14.77 -10.40 -17.75
C PRO A 155 15.59 -9.75 -16.64
N VAL A 156 15.13 -8.63 -16.07
CA VAL A 156 15.82 -7.94 -14.95
C VAL A 156 15.82 -8.80 -13.69
N VAL A 157 14.71 -9.49 -13.42
CA VAL A 157 14.55 -10.42 -12.30
C VAL A 157 15.42 -11.66 -12.51
N LEU A 158 15.38 -12.28 -13.69
CA LEU A 158 16.14 -13.48 -14.02
C LEU A 158 17.66 -13.26 -13.98
N LYS A 159 18.15 -12.08 -14.39
CA LYS A 159 19.56 -11.67 -14.22
C LYS A 159 20.04 -11.73 -12.77
N GLY A 160 19.13 -11.64 -11.80
CA GLY A 160 19.43 -11.79 -10.38
C GLY A 160 19.62 -13.22 -9.90
N LYS A 161 19.54 -14.22 -10.77
CA LYS A 161 19.62 -15.66 -10.43
C LYS A 161 18.67 -16.01 -9.28
N PRO A 162 17.35 -15.84 -9.45
CA PRO A 162 16.36 -16.01 -8.37
C PRO A 162 16.36 -17.41 -7.74
N PHE A 163 16.87 -18.42 -8.46
CA PHE A 163 16.95 -19.81 -8.00
C PHE A 163 18.32 -20.18 -7.39
N ALA A 164 19.20 -19.21 -7.16
CA ALA A 164 20.47 -19.44 -6.48
C ALA A 164 20.25 -19.82 -5.00
N LYS A 165 21.26 -20.47 -4.37
CA LYS A 165 21.20 -20.83 -2.94
C LYS A 165 20.88 -19.60 -2.10
N GLY A 166 19.82 -19.71 -1.31
CA GLY A 166 19.34 -18.65 -0.43
C GLY A 166 20.32 -18.32 0.71
N PRO A 167 20.08 -17.20 1.41
CA PRO A 167 20.89 -16.81 2.56
C PRO A 167 20.81 -17.86 3.70
N LYS A 168 21.85 -17.90 4.55
CA LYS A 168 21.88 -18.82 5.72
C LYS A 168 20.80 -18.53 6.76
N LYS A 169 20.26 -17.31 6.79
CA LYS A 169 19.21 -16.85 7.70
C LYS A 169 18.17 -16.05 6.91
N GLY A 170 16.90 -16.32 7.17
CA GLY A 170 15.79 -15.67 6.49
C GLY A 170 15.51 -16.22 5.09
N TRP A 171 14.68 -15.49 4.35
CA TRP A 171 14.17 -15.90 3.06
C TRP A 171 15.03 -15.30 1.94
N SER A 172 15.16 -16.00 0.81
CA SER A 172 15.78 -15.37 -0.36
C SER A 172 14.88 -14.23 -0.86
N TRP A 173 15.50 -13.24 -1.50
CA TRP A 173 14.78 -12.10 -2.08
C TRP A 173 13.70 -12.56 -3.08
N SER A 174 13.94 -13.66 -3.79
CA SER A 174 13.02 -14.24 -4.77
C SER A 174 11.81 -14.88 -4.12
N VAL A 175 12.00 -15.66 -3.05
CA VAL A 175 10.89 -16.27 -2.31
C VAL A 175 10.10 -15.18 -1.57
N GLY A 176 10.77 -14.19 -0.97
CA GLY A 176 10.10 -13.05 -0.35
C GLY A 176 9.25 -12.24 -1.34
N GLY A 177 9.80 -11.92 -2.52
CA GLY A 177 9.05 -11.23 -3.57
C GLY A 177 7.87 -12.06 -4.09
N ALA A 178 8.06 -13.37 -4.29
CA ALA A 178 7.00 -14.27 -4.74
C ALA A 178 5.86 -14.37 -3.72
N LEU A 179 6.19 -14.56 -2.44
CA LEU A 179 5.20 -14.58 -1.38
C LEU A 179 4.42 -13.28 -1.28
N ILE A 180 5.09 -12.13 -1.33
CA ILE A 180 4.40 -10.83 -1.29
C ILE A 180 3.45 -10.72 -2.48
N GLY A 181 3.86 -11.12 -3.69
CA GLY A 181 2.99 -11.16 -4.86
C GLY A 181 1.75 -12.03 -4.64
N VAL A 182 1.92 -13.25 -4.10
CA VAL A 182 0.81 -14.16 -3.76
C VAL A 182 -0.11 -13.57 -2.69
N VAL A 183 0.46 -12.95 -1.65
CA VAL A 183 -0.31 -12.29 -0.59
C VAL A 183 -1.13 -11.12 -1.15
N VAL A 184 -0.60 -10.37 -2.12
CA VAL A 184 -1.38 -9.33 -2.84
C VAL A 184 -2.55 -9.97 -3.58
N ILE A 185 -2.33 -11.03 -4.35
CA ILE A 185 -3.40 -11.73 -5.08
C ILE A 185 -4.49 -12.21 -4.12
N LEU A 186 -4.09 -12.87 -3.02
CA LEU A 186 -5.01 -13.35 -2.00
C LEU A 186 -5.75 -12.19 -1.31
N ALA A 187 -5.11 -11.04 -1.10
CA ALA A 187 -5.75 -9.87 -0.51
C ALA A 187 -6.90 -9.33 -1.36
N TRP A 188 -6.74 -9.29 -2.68
CA TRP A 188 -7.83 -8.89 -3.59
C TRP A 188 -9.02 -9.84 -3.55
N TRP A 189 -8.76 -11.15 -3.54
CA TRP A 189 -9.82 -12.15 -3.43
C TRP A 189 -10.50 -12.12 -2.05
N ALA A 190 -9.70 -12.05 -0.98
CA ALA A 190 -10.18 -12.06 0.39
C ALA A 190 -11.00 -10.81 0.74
N SER A 191 -10.57 -9.64 0.28
CA SER A 191 -11.33 -8.39 0.43
C SER A 191 -12.68 -8.47 -0.27
N TYR A 192 -12.77 -9.10 -1.43
CA TYR A 192 -14.05 -9.33 -2.08
C TYR A 192 -14.92 -10.33 -1.29
N TYR A 193 -14.37 -11.51 -1.00
CA TYR A 193 -15.13 -12.61 -0.39
C TYR A 193 -15.69 -12.27 1.00
N TRP A 194 -14.89 -11.60 1.85
CA TRP A 194 -15.30 -11.24 3.20
C TRP A 194 -15.70 -9.78 3.36
N GLY A 195 -15.12 -8.89 2.55
CA GLY A 195 -15.34 -7.45 2.62
C GLY A 195 -16.33 -6.92 1.57
N GLY A 196 -16.83 -7.76 0.67
CA GLY A 196 -17.84 -7.39 -0.33
C GLY A 196 -17.34 -6.55 -1.50
N GLN A 197 -16.06 -6.15 -1.53
CA GLN A 197 -15.44 -5.40 -2.62
C GLN A 197 -13.97 -5.79 -2.79
N ALA A 198 -13.54 -6.00 -4.04
CA ALA A 198 -12.17 -6.38 -4.35
C ALA A 198 -11.24 -5.16 -4.24
N ARG A 199 -10.43 -5.13 -3.17
CA ARG A 199 -9.47 -4.06 -2.89
C ARG A 199 -8.09 -4.63 -2.56
N GLY A 200 -7.06 -4.10 -3.21
CA GLY A 200 -5.67 -4.47 -2.95
C GLY A 200 -5.15 -4.01 -1.58
N LEU A 201 -3.95 -4.49 -1.24
CA LEU A 201 -3.23 -4.08 -0.03
C LEU A 201 -2.94 -2.58 -0.04
N SER A 202 -3.37 -1.91 1.02
CA SER A 202 -3.20 -0.48 1.26
C SER A 202 -2.95 -0.24 2.74
N PHE A 203 -2.35 0.89 3.09
CA PHE A 203 -2.03 1.22 4.48
C PHE A 203 -2.68 2.53 4.95
N SER A 204 -2.93 3.49 4.06
CA SER A 204 -3.54 4.78 4.42
C SER A 204 -5.01 4.64 4.79
N GLY A 205 -5.84 4.14 3.87
CA GLY A 205 -7.28 3.93 4.12
C GLY A 205 -7.54 3.07 5.38
N PRO A 206 -6.97 1.86 5.45
CA PRO A 206 -7.09 0.99 6.62
C PRO A 206 -6.69 1.63 7.95
N LEU A 207 -5.62 2.43 7.97
CA LEU A 207 -5.20 3.10 9.19
C LEU A 207 -6.20 4.16 9.63
N SER A 208 -6.76 4.94 8.69
CA SER A 208 -7.84 5.89 8.98
C SER A 208 -9.08 5.16 9.52
N ASP A 209 -9.52 4.09 8.83
CA ASP A 209 -10.70 3.31 9.20
C ASP A 209 -10.54 2.66 10.59
N PHE A 210 -9.36 2.11 10.88
CA PHE A 210 -9.05 1.49 12.16
C PHE A 210 -9.06 2.51 13.31
N LEU A 211 -8.46 3.68 13.11
CA LEU A 211 -8.45 4.72 14.13
C LEU A 211 -9.83 5.33 14.34
N MET A 212 -10.62 5.55 13.29
CA MET A 212 -12.01 5.99 13.41
C MET A 212 -12.88 4.96 14.16
N PHE A 213 -12.66 3.67 13.90
CA PHE A 213 -13.29 2.60 14.67
C PHE A 213 -12.92 2.65 16.15
N ILE A 214 -11.64 2.83 16.50
CA ILE A 214 -11.21 2.96 17.90
C ILE A 214 -11.80 4.21 18.56
N LEU A 215 -11.80 5.34 17.86
CA LEU A 215 -12.18 6.63 18.44
C LEU A 215 -13.70 6.81 18.58
N VAL A 216 -14.48 6.30 17.64
CA VAL A 216 -15.93 6.61 17.52
C VAL A 216 -16.79 5.33 17.46
N GLY A 217 -16.18 4.14 17.45
CA GLY A 217 -16.89 2.86 17.29
C GLY A 217 -17.36 2.59 15.86
N ASN A 218 -17.01 3.46 14.91
CA ASN A 218 -17.41 3.38 13.52
C ASN A 218 -16.28 3.90 12.61
N SER A 219 -15.78 3.05 11.69
CA SER A 219 -14.73 3.42 10.75
C SER A 219 -15.08 4.59 9.83
N ASN A 220 -16.37 4.91 9.63
CA ASN A 220 -16.85 5.92 8.70
C ASN A 220 -16.17 5.84 7.32
N ALA A 221 -15.91 4.61 6.87
CA ALA A 221 -15.10 4.38 5.70
C ALA A 221 -15.81 4.96 4.47
N PRO A 222 -15.19 5.92 3.74
CA PRO A 222 -15.86 6.55 2.60
C PRO A 222 -16.02 5.61 1.40
N PHE A 223 -15.30 4.50 1.42
CA PHE A 223 -14.98 3.73 0.23
C PHE A 223 -15.19 2.23 0.40
N ASP A 224 -15.00 1.68 1.60
CA ASP A 224 -15.02 0.24 1.82
C ASP A 224 -16.31 -0.17 2.52
N PRO A 225 -16.88 -1.34 2.18
CA PRO A 225 -18.04 -1.86 2.90
C PRO A 225 -17.71 -2.10 4.36
N MET A 226 -18.71 -1.84 5.18
CA MET A 226 -18.56 -1.74 6.63
C MET A 226 -19.34 -2.86 7.30
N PHE A 227 -18.69 -3.59 8.20
CA PHE A 227 -19.28 -4.74 8.86
C PHE A 227 -19.17 -4.61 10.37
N ARG A 228 -20.14 -5.17 11.08
CA ARG A 228 -20.14 -5.17 12.53
C ARG A 228 -19.15 -6.22 13.03
N ILE A 229 -18.08 -5.78 13.69
CA ILE A 229 -17.06 -6.67 14.22
C ILE A 229 -17.38 -6.98 15.68
N LEU A 230 -17.69 -8.25 15.96
CA LEU A 230 -17.86 -8.82 17.31
C LEU A 230 -18.87 -8.06 18.21
N GLY A 231 -19.80 -7.31 17.62
CA GLY A 231 -20.77 -6.48 18.36
C GLY A 231 -20.19 -5.21 19.01
N ILE A 232 -18.88 -4.96 18.87
CA ILE A 232 -18.14 -3.87 19.53
C ILE A 232 -18.23 -2.57 18.72
N GLY A 233 -18.32 -2.67 17.39
CA GLY A 233 -18.48 -1.53 16.50
C GLY A 233 -18.49 -1.93 15.04
N VAL A 234 -18.38 -0.95 14.15
CA VAL A 234 -18.41 -1.15 12.70
C VAL A 234 -17.05 -0.85 12.09
N ALA A 235 -16.43 -1.84 11.46
CA ALA A 235 -15.12 -1.71 10.84
C ALA A 235 -15.05 -2.34 9.44
N THR A 236 -14.01 -1.98 8.70
CA THR A 236 -13.75 -2.49 7.35
C THR A 236 -12.86 -3.72 7.43
N TRP A 237 -12.95 -4.60 6.42
CA TRP A 237 -12.05 -5.75 6.31
C TRP A 237 -10.58 -5.31 6.28
N SER A 238 -10.33 -4.20 5.60
CA SER A 238 -8.99 -3.65 5.40
C SER A 238 -8.40 -3.08 6.71
N ALA A 239 -9.21 -2.53 7.63
CA ALA A 239 -8.77 -2.09 8.95
C ALA A 239 -8.08 -3.19 9.78
N LEU A 240 -8.43 -4.47 9.57
CA LEU A 240 -7.80 -5.60 10.25
C LEU A 240 -6.30 -5.73 9.93
N TYR A 241 -5.85 -5.21 8.79
CA TYR A 241 -4.42 -5.20 8.43
C TYR A 241 -3.56 -4.38 9.38
N VAL A 242 -4.13 -3.32 9.97
CA VAL A 242 -3.42 -2.45 10.91
C VAL A 242 -2.99 -3.23 12.16
N VAL A 243 -3.75 -4.27 12.51
CA VAL A 243 -3.42 -5.19 13.62
C VAL A 243 -2.62 -6.40 13.11
N GLY A 244 -3.04 -6.98 11.98
CA GLY A 244 -2.43 -8.20 11.44
C GLY A 244 -0.97 -8.02 11.02
N VAL A 245 -0.59 -6.88 10.45
CA VAL A 245 0.78 -6.64 9.97
C VAL A 245 1.78 -6.51 11.11
N PRO A 246 1.56 -5.68 12.15
CA PRO A 246 2.44 -5.67 13.33
C PRO A 246 2.51 -7.02 14.05
N LEU A 247 1.38 -7.73 14.20
CA LEU A 247 1.37 -9.06 14.82
C LEU A 247 2.19 -10.08 14.01
N GLY A 248 2.01 -10.12 12.69
CA GLY A 248 2.79 -10.99 11.82
C GLY A 248 4.30 -10.67 11.88
N ALA A 249 4.66 -9.38 11.88
CA ALA A 249 6.04 -8.94 12.02
C ALA A 249 6.63 -9.29 13.40
N TYR A 250 5.83 -9.22 14.46
CA TYR A 250 6.23 -9.65 15.80
C TYR A 250 6.52 -11.15 15.88
N ILE A 251 5.62 -11.98 15.34
CA ILE A 251 5.80 -13.44 15.32
C ILE A 251 7.06 -13.79 14.50
N SER A 252 7.24 -13.16 13.33
CA SER A 252 8.41 -13.38 12.47
C SER A 252 9.71 -12.95 13.15
N SER A 253 9.76 -11.75 13.73
CA SER A 253 10.97 -11.23 14.40
C SER A 253 11.34 -12.04 15.64
N LYS A 254 10.36 -12.53 16.42
CA LYS A 254 10.63 -13.48 17.50
C LYS A 254 11.13 -14.82 16.99
N GLY A 255 10.52 -15.38 15.95
CA GLY A 255 10.96 -16.64 15.34
C GLY A 255 12.39 -16.61 14.81
N LEU A 256 12.84 -15.44 14.34
CA LEU A 256 14.22 -15.21 13.87
C LEU A 256 15.18 -14.71 14.97
N GLY A 257 14.70 -14.48 16.19
CA GLY A 257 15.50 -13.93 17.29
C GLY A 257 15.98 -12.49 17.06
N GLU A 258 15.23 -11.71 16.28
CA GLU A 258 15.57 -10.34 15.87
C GLU A 258 14.73 -9.27 16.60
N PHE A 259 13.70 -9.69 17.33
CA PHE A 259 12.87 -8.78 18.10
C PHE A 259 13.70 -7.99 19.12
N LYS A 260 13.61 -6.66 19.06
CA LYS A 260 14.29 -5.77 20.00
C LYS A 260 13.48 -4.50 20.23
N LEU A 261 13.10 -4.28 21.48
CA LEU A 261 12.53 -3.00 21.88
C LEU A 261 13.58 -1.91 21.79
N THR A 262 13.38 -0.96 20.88
CA THR A 262 14.26 0.18 20.67
C THR A 262 13.47 1.47 20.85
N ALA A 263 14.08 2.42 21.57
CA ALA A 263 13.59 3.78 21.69
C ALA A 263 14.72 4.74 21.28
N PRO A 264 14.42 5.81 20.53
CA PRO A 264 15.37 6.89 20.26
C PRO A 264 15.96 7.45 21.55
N ARG A 265 17.26 7.80 21.50
CA ARG A 265 17.92 8.47 22.62
C ARG A 265 17.59 9.97 22.69
N ASP A 266 17.32 10.58 21.54
CA ASP A 266 16.98 11.99 21.43
C ASP A 266 15.44 12.16 21.32
N PRO A 267 14.80 12.87 22.26
CA PRO A 267 13.37 13.19 22.18
C PRO A 267 12.97 13.94 20.91
N ASN A 268 13.89 14.73 20.32
CA ASN A 268 13.60 15.46 19.08
C ASN A 268 13.34 14.52 17.90
N GLU A 269 13.91 13.30 17.93
CA GLU A 269 13.64 12.28 16.92
C GLU A 269 12.17 11.86 16.96
N LEU A 270 11.56 11.73 18.15
CA LEU A 270 10.15 11.37 18.30
C LEU A 270 9.22 12.45 17.71
N VAL A 271 9.55 13.73 17.95
CA VAL A 271 8.81 14.85 17.37
C VAL A 271 8.95 14.84 15.84
N ARG A 272 10.17 14.64 15.34
CA ARG A 272 10.44 14.59 13.90
C ARG A 272 9.67 13.47 13.22
N VAL A 273 9.66 12.25 13.78
CA VAL A 273 8.94 11.13 13.16
C VAL A 273 7.43 11.30 13.26
N PHE A 274 6.92 11.94 14.31
CA PHE A 274 5.50 12.30 14.43
C PHE A 274 5.09 13.31 13.36
N LEU A 275 5.85 14.41 13.20
CA LEU A 275 5.63 15.40 12.15
C LEU A 275 5.78 14.79 10.75
N GLY A 276 6.77 13.90 10.58
CA GLY A 276 6.93 13.09 9.37
C GLY A 276 5.68 12.25 9.08
N GLY A 277 5.11 11.63 10.11
CA GLY A 277 3.84 10.93 10.06
C GLY A 277 2.70 11.84 9.59
N LEU A 278 2.52 13.02 10.19
CA LEU A 278 1.46 13.96 9.79
C LEU A 278 1.55 14.35 8.30
N VAL A 279 2.76 14.69 7.85
CA VAL A 279 3.05 15.05 6.45
C VAL A 279 2.79 13.86 5.51
N MET A 280 3.20 12.67 5.92
CA MET A 280 2.89 11.42 5.22
C MET A 280 1.37 11.19 5.17
N GLY A 281 0.63 11.45 6.25
CA GLY A 281 -0.82 11.24 6.29
C GLY A 281 -1.57 12.15 5.34
N PHE A 282 -1.21 13.44 5.33
CA PHE A 282 -1.75 14.41 4.38
C PHE A 282 -1.42 14.01 2.94
N GLY A 283 -0.15 13.72 2.64
CA GLY A 283 0.29 13.35 1.29
C GLY A 283 -0.42 12.10 0.76
N GLY A 284 -0.55 11.06 1.57
CA GLY A 284 -1.24 9.82 1.20
C GLY A 284 -2.72 10.05 0.94
N ALA A 285 -3.40 10.76 1.85
CA ALA A 285 -4.81 11.11 1.68
C ALA A 285 -5.06 11.94 0.40
N VAL A 286 -4.19 12.90 0.08
CA VAL A 286 -4.30 13.72 -1.16
C VAL A 286 -4.02 12.89 -2.41
N ALA A 287 -2.94 12.10 -2.41
CA ALA A 287 -2.58 11.23 -3.54
C ALA A 287 -3.63 10.13 -3.78
N GLY A 288 -4.46 9.82 -2.79
CA GLY A 288 -5.38 8.69 -2.82
C GLY A 288 -4.64 7.36 -2.65
N GLY A 289 -3.57 7.34 -1.87
CA GLY A 289 -2.75 6.17 -1.58
C GLY A 289 -2.56 5.95 -0.10
#